data_AF-A0A1G6AIE2-F1
#
_entry.id   AF-A0A1G6AIE2-F1
#
_cell.length_a   1.000
_cell.length_b   1.000
_cell.length_c   1.000
_cell.angle_alpha   90.00
_cell.angle_beta   90.00
_cell.angle_gamma   90.00
#
_symmetry.space_group_name_H-M   'P 1'
#
loop_
_entity.id
_entity.type
_entity.pdbx_description
1 polymer ?
#
loop_
_entity_poly.entity_id
_entity_poly.type
_entity_poly.pdbx_seq_one_letter_code
_entity_poly.pdbx_strand_id
1 'polypeptide(L)'
;MSKKDRLKKQSQKQLEAKKAAERDEKQQREKVSESKSARRLRKSVKKADPAASLLLKILMCIPFLWSGLYYGGIFILGISMGQMDDVPGYVAALIGIGSAVILAGIVLAFLSKYVLQFVLIAAGTIVFMKGASFIVNKASERVGEGYGLTQEQKDLPSKWSFGLYPIMAVTALSALLLLLWLIKRLAAKRRRQRELDNAPVKSIVD
;
A
#
# COMPACT_ATOMS: atom_id res chain seq x y z
N MET A 1 -35.02 36.86 -52.36
CA MET A 1 -35.15 35.89 -51.25
C MET A 1 -36.62 35.67 -50.93
N SER A 2 -37.11 34.43 -51.05
CA SER A 2 -38.52 34.09 -50.86
C SER A 2 -38.93 34.16 -49.38
N LYS A 3 -40.18 34.55 -49.07
CA LYS A 3 -40.72 34.62 -47.69
C LYS A 3 -40.55 33.29 -46.94
N LYS A 4 -40.56 32.16 -47.64
CA LYS A 4 -40.31 30.82 -47.08
C LYS A 4 -38.87 30.63 -46.57
N ASP A 5 -37.87 31.24 -47.20
CA ASP A 5 -36.46 31.10 -46.77
C ASP A 5 -36.14 31.93 -45.53
N ARG A 6 -36.80 33.08 -45.37
CA ARG A 6 -36.72 33.89 -44.15
C ARG A 6 -37.33 33.16 -42.95
N LEU A 7 -38.47 32.51 -43.14
CA LEU A 7 -39.14 31.69 -42.11
C LEU A 7 -38.30 30.46 -41.71
N LYS A 8 -37.66 29.78 -42.67
CA LYS A 8 -36.73 28.67 -42.38
C LYS A 8 -35.48 29.11 -41.62
N LYS A 9 -34.92 30.28 -41.93
CA LYS A 9 -33.78 30.84 -41.18
C LYS A 9 -34.17 31.27 -39.76
N GLN A 10 -35.37 31.80 -39.56
CA GLN A 10 -35.87 32.13 -38.22
C GLN A 10 -36.17 30.88 -37.39
N SER A 11 -36.77 29.83 -37.99
CA SER A 11 -37.03 28.59 -37.28
C SER A 11 -35.74 27.86 -36.91
N GLN A 12 -34.74 27.84 -37.80
CA GLN A 12 -33.41 27.30 -37.49
C GLN A 12 -32.73 28.05 -36.34
N LYS A 13 -32.76 29.39 -36.35
CA LYS A 13 -32.24 30.20 -35.25
C LYS A 13 -32.94 29.92 -33.91
N GLN A 14 -34.26 29.72 -33.92
CA GLN A 14 -35.00 29.33 -32.71
C GLN A 14 -34.65 27.92 -32.23
N LEU A 15 -34.42 26.98 -33.15
CA LEU A 15 -34.05 25.61 -32.84
C LEU A 15 -32.63 25.51 -32.26
N GLU A 16 -31.70 26.31 -32.79
CA GLU A 16 -30.34 26.44 -32.26
C GLU A 16 -30.33 27.10 -30.89
N ALA A 17 -31.12 28.17 -30.70
CA ALA A 17 -31.27 28.81 -29.40
C ALA A 17 -31.86 27.86 -28.33
N LYS A 18 -32.87 27.05 -28.69
CA LYS A 18 -33.42 26.02 -27.80
C LYS A 18 -32.40 24.92 -27.48
N LYS A 19 -31.64 24.44 -28.46
CA LYS A 19 -30.58 23.44 -28.24
C LYS A 19 -29.41 23.97 -27.40
N ALA A 20 -29.08 25.25 -27.52
CA ALA A 20 -28.07 25.90 -26.68
C ALA A 20 -28.55 26.01 -25.23
N ALA A 21 -29.79 26.48 -25.02
CA ALA A 21 -30.39 26.57 -23.69
C ALA A 21 -30.49 25.20 -22.99
N GLU A 22 -30.85 24.14 -23.72
CA GLU A 22 -30.95 22.78 -23.18
C GLU A 22 -29.56 22.19 -22.83
N ARG A 23 -28.51 22.56 -23.57
CA ARG A 23 -27.12 22.19 -23.24
C ARG A 23 -26.62 22.93 -22.01
N ASP A 24 -26.94 24.21 -21.89
CA ASP A 24 -26.58 25.01 -20.72
C ASP A 24 -27.33 24.56 -19.47
N GLU A 25 -28.60 24.17 -19.60
CA GLU A 25 -29.39 23.61 -18.49
C GLU A 25 -28.87 22.22 -18.07
N LYS A 26 -28.45 21.37 -19.02
CA LYS A 26 -27.77 20.09 -18.69
C LYS A 26 -26.42 20.33 -18.01
N GLN A 27 -25.62 21.28 -18.48
CA GLN A 27 -24.36 21.63 -17.82
C GLN A 27 -24.57 22.26 -16.44
N GLN A 28 -25.63 23.07 -16.26
CA GLN A 28 -25.99 23.62 -14.96
C GLN A 28 -26.52 22.52 -14.02
N ARG A 29 -27.34 21.58 -14.51
CA ARG A 29 -27.79 20.42 -13.73
C ARG A 29 -26.63 19.50 -13.36
N GLU A 30 -25.63 19.29 -14.23
CA GLU A 30 -24.40 18.57 -13.89
C GLU A 30 -23.54 19.34 -12.88
N LYS A 31 -23.43 20.67 -12.99
CA LYS A 31 -22.68 21.52 -12.04
C LYS A 31 -23.37 21.69 -10.68
N VAL A 32 -24.71 21.66 -10.65
CA VAL A 32 -25.54 21.73 -9.43
C VAL A 32 -25.68 20.35 -8.78
N SER A 33 -25.64 19.26 -9.57
CA SER A 33 -25.60 17.86 -9.10
C SER A 33 -24.23 17.44 -8.55
N GLU A 34 -23.13 18.11 -8.93
CA GLU A 34 -21.86 17.97 -8.24
C GLU A 34 -21.90 18.67 -6.86
N SER A 35 -22.52 18.01 -5.90
CA SER A 35 -22.47 18.37 -4.48
C SER A 35 -21.02 18.69 -4.06
N LYS A 36 -20.83 19.66 -3.16
CA LYS A 36 -19.51 20.01 -2.60
C LYS A 36 -18.77 18.77 -2.06
N SER A 37 -19.50 17.74 -1.62
CA SER A 37 -19.02 16.40 -1.25
C SER A 37 -18.51 15.60 -2.45
N ALA A 38 -19.23 15.51 -3.57
CA ALA A 38 -18.76 14.87 -4.81
C ALA A 38 -17.50 15.55 -5.38
N ARG A 39 -17.41 16.88 -5.30
CA ARG A 39 -16.21 17.64 -5.71
C ARG A 39 -15.02 17.43 -4.77
N ARG A 40 -15.27 17.26 -3.46
CA ARG A 40 -14.26 16.83 -2.47
C ARG A 40 -13.81 15.40 -2.73
N LEU A 41 -14.74 14.48 -3.01
CA LEU A 41 -14.50 13.09 -3.38
C LEU A 41 -13.69 12.98 -4.69
N ARG A 42 -14.01 13.78 -5.71
CA ARG A 42 -13.21 13.83 -6.95
C ARG A 42 -11.84 14.45 -6.76
N LYS A 43 -11.68 15.46 -5.89
CA LYS A 43 -10.36 15.99 -5.52
C LYS A 43 -9.56 15.00 -4.67
N SER A 44 -10.21 14.17 -3.85
CA SER A 44 -9.55 13.06 -3.13
C SER A 44 -9.27 11.86 -4.04
N VAL A 45 -10.06 11.64 -5.10
CA VAL A 45 -9.85 10.59 -6.12
C VAL A 45 -8.82 11.01 -7.17
N LYS A 46 -8.69 12.30 -7.53
CA LYS A 46 -7.52 12.81 -8.28
C LYS A 46 -6.25 12.83 -7.42
N LYS A 47 -6.40 12.83 -6.09
CA LYS A 47 -5.35 12.52 -5.10
C LYS A 47 -5.36 11.04 -4.69
N ALA A 48 -6.09 10.16 -5.39
CA ALA A 48 -6.04 8.74 -5.10
C ALA A 48 -4.60 8.31 -5.26
N ASP A 49 -4.12 7.59 -4.24
CA ASP A 49 -2.86 6.89 -4.24
C ASP A 49 -2.63 6.34 -5.65
N PRO A 50 -1.56 6.75 -6.37
CA PRO A 50 -1.35 6.30 -7.73
C PRO A 50 -1.42 4.78 -7.72
N ALA A 51 -2.02 4.18 -8.75
CA ALA A 51 -2.18 2.73 -8.85
C ALA A 51 -0.92 1.95 -8.43
N ALA A 52 0.27 2.51 -8.69
CA ALA A 52 1.57 2.05 -8.19
C ALA A 52 1.66 1.83 -6.66
N SER A 53 1.19 2.75 -5.83
CA SER A 53 1.22 2.62 -4.36
C SER A 53 0.21 1.59 -3.85
N LEU A 54 -0.93 1.42 -4.52
CA LEU A 54 -1.91 0.39 -4.18
C LEU A 54 -1.41 -0.99 -4.61
N LEU A 55 -0.81 -1.09 -5.81
CA LEU A 55 -0.09 -2.29 -6.26
C LEU A 55 1.02 -2.67 -5.29
N LEU A 56 1.83 -1.72 -4.80
CA LEU A 56 2.87 -2.02 -3.81
C LEU A 56 2.30 -2.55 -2.49
N LYS A 57 1.16 -2.02 -2.02
CA LYS A 57 0.50 -2.52 -0.81
C LYS A 57 0.05 -3.97 -0.99
N ILE A 58 -0.57 -4.27 -2.13
CA ILE A 58 -1.00 -5.64 -2.47
C ILE A 58 0.22 -6.56 -2.61
N LEU A 59 1.27 -6.10 -3.29
CA LEU A 59 2.51 -6.85 -3.47
C LEU A 59 3.18 -7.19 -2.13
N MET A 60 3.10 -6.31 -1.13
CA MET A 60 3.59 -6.54 0.23
C MET A 60 2.81 -7.66 0.96
N CYS A 61 1.54 -7.86 0.64
CA CYS A 61 0.75 -8.91 1.26
C CYS A 61 1.19 -10.31 0.82
N ILE A 62 1.72 -10.47 -0.40
CA ILE A 62 2.14 -11.77 -0.94
C ILE A 62 3.25 -12.42 -0.10
N PRO A 63 4.42 -11.80 0.12
CA PRO A 63 5.47 -12.38 0.96
C PRO A 63 5.03 -12.50 2.43
N PHE A 64 4.15 -11.62 2.91
CA PHE A 64 3.60 -11.73 4.26
C PHE A 64 2.68 -12.96 4.43
N LEU A 65 1.79 -13.22 3.47
CA LEU A 65 0.90 -14.38 3.50
C LEU A 65 1.69 -15.69 3.46
N TRP A 66 2.70 -15.76 2.60
CA TRP A 66 3.59 -16.92 2.50
C TRP A 66 4.41 -17.12 3.77
N SER A 67 5.11 -16.08 4.21
CA SER A 67 6.12 -16.21 5.25
C SER A 67 5.54 -16.03 6.66
N GLY A 68 4.83 -14.93 6.88
CA GLY A 68 4.31 -14.54 8.19
C GLY A 68 3.10 -15.35 8.64
N LEU A 69 2.21 -15.71 7.71
CA LEU A 69 0.99 -16.47 8.02
C LEU A 69 1.16 -17.98 7.79
N TYR A 70 1.52 -18.40 6.58
CA TYR A 70 1.60 -19.83 6.26
C TYR A 70 2.77 -20.51 6.98
N TYR A 71 4.02 -20.13 6.70
CA TYR A 71 5.17 -20.73 7.39
C TYR A 71 5.21 -20.38 8.87
N GLY A 72 4.99 -19.11 9.23
CA GLY A 72 4.90 -18.69 10.63
C GLY A 72 3.85 -19.48 11.42
N GLY A 73 2.68 -19.72 10.84
CA GLY A 73 1.63 -20.54 11.43
C GLY A 73 2.02 -22.01 11.59
N ILE A 74 2.63 -22.62 10.58
CA ILE A 74 3.13 -24.01 10.65
C ILE A 74 4.13 -24.17 11.80
N PHE A 75 5.08 -23.24 11.96
CA PHE A 75 6.07 -23.33 13.03
C PHE A 75 5.47 -23.07 14.41
N ILE A 76 4.52 -22.13 14.55
CA ILE A 76 3.81 -21.91 15.82
C ILE A 76 3.05 -23.18 16.22
N LEU A 77 2.31 -23.77 15.29
CA LEU A 77 1.56 -25.00 15.54
C LEU A 77 2.50 -26.17 15.85
N GLY A 78 3.57 -26.36 15.07
CA GLY A 78 4.55 -27.42 15.27
C GLY A 78 5.24 -27.35 16.64
N ILE A 79 5.58 -26.15 17.11
CA ILE A 79 6.13 -25.95 18.46
C ILE A 79 5.06 -26.22 19.53
N SER A 80 3.83 -25.72 19.34
CA SER A 80 2.74 -25.91 20.33
C SER A 80 2.26 -27.36 20.46
N MET A 81 2.37 -28.15 19.39
CA MET A 81 1.98 -29.56 19.34
C MET A 81 3.11 -30.52 19.76
N GLY A 82 4.29 -30.00 20.14
CA GLY A 82 5.43 -30.83 20.54
C GLY A 82 6.10 -31.57 19.38
N GLN A 83 5.94 -31.10 18.14
CA GLN A 83 6.69 -31.68 17.00
C GLN A 83 8.13 -31.14 16.90
N MET A 84 8.47 -30.13 17.71
CA MET A 84 9.77 -29.47 17.76
C MET A 84 10.22 -29.29 19.21
N ASP A 85 10.44 -30.40 19.92
CA ASP A 85 10.78 -30.39 21.36
C ASP A 85 12.06 -29.60 21.69
N ASP A 86 13.01 -29.52 20.76
CA ASP A 86 14.25 -28.76 20.95
C ASP A 86 14.10 -27.25 20.71
N VAL A 87 12.91 -26.78 20.32
CA VAL A 87 12.63 -25.37 20.10
C VAL A 87 11.77 -24.84 21.26
N PRO A 88 12.30 -23.91 22.07
CA PRO A 88 11.57 -23.41 23.24
C PRO A 88 10.34 -22.59 22.82
N GLY A 89 9.26 -22.69 23.60
CA GLY A 89 7.96 -22.09 23.29
C GLY A 89 7.97 -20.57 23.10
N TYR A 90 8.96 -19.85 23.65
CA TYR A 90 9.10 -18.41 23.42
C TYR A 90 9.39 -18.09 21.94
N VAL A 91 9.97 -19.02 21.17
CA VAL A 91 10.26 -18.83 19.74
C VAL A 91 8.96 -18.75 18.94
N ALA A 92 7.97 -19.58 19.27
CA ALA A 92 6.63 -19.48 18.71
C ALA A 92 5.98 -18.14 19.06
N ALA A 93 6.15 -17.67 20.29
CA ALA A 93 5.66 -16.35 20.71
C ALA A 93 6.33 -15.21 19.93
N LEU A 94 7.64 -15.27 19.68
CA LEU A 94 8.36 -14.28 18.87
C LEU A 94 7.83 -14.24 17.43
N ILE A 95 7.63 -15.39 16.80
CA ILE A 95 7.06 -15.48 15.45
C ILE A 95 5.63 -14.93 15.44
N GLY A 96 4.80 -15.31 16.40
CA GLY A 96 3.42 -14.85 16.51
C GLY A 96 3.30 -13.35 16.73
N ILE A 97 4.05 -12.81 17.70
CA ILE A 97 4.09 -11.37 17.99
C ILE A 97 4.66 -10.60 16.78
N GLY A 98 5.75 -11.10 16.19
CA GLY A 98 6.34 -10.51 14.98
C GLY A 98 5.34 -10.43 13.83
N SER A 99 4.64 -11.52 13.53
CA SER A 99 3.60 -11.57 12.51
C SER A 99 2.42 -10.63 12.82
N ALA A 100 1.96 -10.57 14.06
CA ALA A 100 0.87 -9.67 14.47
C ALA A 100 1.25 -8.19 14.32
N VAL A 101 2.48 -7.82 14.71
CA VAL A 101 3.00 -6.46 14.56
C VAL A 101 3.16 -6.08 13.08
N ILE A 102 3.67 -6.99 12.25
CA ILE A 102 3.76 -6.78 10.79
C ILE A 102 2.36 -6.61 10.20
N LEU A 103 1.39 -7.43 10.59
CA LEU A 103 0.00 -7.32 10.13
C LEU A 103 -0.60 -5.95 10.49
N ALA A 104 -0.41 -5.48 11.73
CA ALA A 104 -0.81 -4.14 12.14
C ALA A 104 -0.13 -3.06 11.29
N GLY A 105 1.15 -3.23 10.99
CA GLY A 105 1.89 -2.38 10.05
C GLY A 105 1.27 -2.37 8.64
N ILE A 106 0.93 -3.52 8.08
CA ILE A 106 0.27 -3.64 6.77
C ILE A 106 -1.07 -2.91 6.76
N VAL A 107 -1.89 -3.08 7.80
CA VAL A 107 -3.16 -2.35 7.95
C VAL A 107 -2.93 -0.84 7.95
N LEU A 108 -1.91 -0.36 8.66
CA LEU A 108 -1.54 1.06 8.66
C LEU A 108 -1.04 1.57 7.29
N ALA A 109 -0.50 0.69 6.44
CA ALA A 109 -0.16 1.03 5.05
C ALA A 109 -1.42 1.43 4.25
N PHE A 110 -2.53 0.71 4.48
CA PHE A 110 -3.82 1.03 3.86
C PHE A 110 -4.40 2.34 4.40
N LEU A 111 -4.17 2.66 5.68
CA LEU A 111 -4.52 3.95 6.28
C LEU A 111 -3.57 5.10 5.87
N SER A 112 -2.65 4.88 4.94
CA SER A 112 -1.69 5.87 4.43
C SER A 112 -0.79 6.49 5.51
N LYS A 113 -0.61 5.81 6.65
CA LYS A 113 0.28 6.20 7.75
C LYS A 113 1.68 5.59 7.56
N TYR A 114 2.35 5.94 6.46
CA TYR A 114 3.59 5.30 5.99
C TYR A 114 4.77 5.31 6.98
N VAL A 115 4.93 6.38 7.77
CA VAL A 115 6.00 6.44 8.78
C VAL A 115 5.76 5.43 9.90
N LEU A 116 4.55 5.42 10.46
CA LEU A 116 4.19 4.51 11.55
C LEU A 116 4.16 3.07 11.07
N GLN A 117 3.65 2.84 9.86
CA GLN A 117 3.66 1.53 9.20
C GLN A 117 5.08 0.99 9.03
N PHE A 118 6.03 1.80 8.56
CA PHE A 118 7.41 1.35 8.38
C PHE A 118 8.05 0.94 9.71
N VAL A 119 7.89 1.74 10.76
CA VAL A 119 8.39 1.39 12.11
C VAL A 119 7.75 0.10 12.62
N LEU A 120 6.42 -0.01 12.45
CA LEU A 120 5.60 -1.22 12.50
C LEU A 120 6.31 -2.46 11.97
N ILE A 121 6.44 -2.48 10.65
CA ILE A 121 6.92 -3.61 9.89
C ILE A 121 8.38 -3.89 10.22
N ALA A 122 9.23 -2.88 10.32
CA ALA A 122 10.63 -3.08 10.67
C ALA A 122 10.80 -3.73 12.05
N ALA A 123 10.10 -3.22 13.07
CA ALA A 123 10.14 -3.80 14.42
C ALA A 123 9.59 -5.23 14.43
N GLY A 124 8.44 -5.46 13.80
CA GLY A 124 7.84 -6.79 13.70
C GLY A 124 8.72 -7.79 12.94
N THR A 125 9.37 -7.35 11.85
CA THR A 125 10.32 -8.17 11.09
C THR A 125 11.56 -8.51 11.90
N ILE A 126 12.11 -7.60 12.70
CA ILE A 126 13.25 -7.90 13.58
C ILE A 126 12.85 -8.99 14.61
N VAL A 127 11.68 -8.85 15.23
CA VAL A 127 11.18 -9.82 16.21
C VAL A 127 10.91 -11.18 15.56
N PHE A 128 10.26 -11.19 14.40
CA PHE A 128 10.00 -12.41 13.63
C PHE A 128 11.29 -13.10 13.20
N MET A 129 12.27 -12.34 12.68
CA MET A 129 13.55 -12.88 12.23
C MET A 129 14.37 -13.47 13.36
N LYS A 130 14.31 -12.92 14.58
CA LYS A 130 14.95 -13.56 15.75
C LYS A 130 14.40 -14.97 15.99
N GLY A 131 13.09 -15.17 15.88
CA GLY A 131 12.49 -16.50 15.99
C GLY A 131 12.83 -17.40 14.80
N ALA A 132 12.72 -16.88 13.57
CA ALA A 132 13.01 -17.62 12.35
C ALA A 132 14.48 -18.08 12.26
N SER A 133 15.44 -17.21 12.56
CA SER A 133 16.85 -17.55 12.53
C SER A 133 17.22 -18.57 13.60
N PHE A 134 16.56 -18.56 14.77
CA PHE A 134 16.75 -19.60 15.77
C PHE A 134 16.36 -20.98 15.23
N ILE A 135 15.19 -21.08 14.58
CA ILE A 135 14.70 -22.33 13.98
C ILE A 135 15.64 -22.83 12.88
N VAL A 136 16.06 -21.94 11.97
CA VAL A 136 16.97 -22.29 10.87
C VAL A 136 18.34 -22.72 11.39
N ASN A 137 18.90 -21.99 12.36
CA ASN A 137 20.20 -22.33 12.94
C ASN A 137 20.14 -23.68 13.65
N LYS A 138 19.06 -23.97 14.40
CA LYS A 138 18.86 -25.29 15.01
C LYS A 138 18.74 -26.41 13.99
N ALA A 139 18.07 -26.16 12.86
CA ALA A 139 18.06 -27.12 11.75
C ALA A 139 19.47 -27.36 11.19
N SER A 140 20.25 -26.29 11.02
CA SER A 140 21.61 -26.35 10.49
C SER A 140 22.57 -27.09 11.42
N GLU A 141 22.46 -26.89 12.74
CA GLU A 141 23.24 -27.61 13.76
C GLU A 141 23.01 -29.13 13.66
N ARG A 142 21.75 -29.56 13.58
CA ARG A 142 21.41 -31.00 13.41
C ARG A 142 21.97 -31.60 12.14
N VAL A 143 22.00 -30.82 11.06
CA VAL A 143 22.58 -31.27 9.78
C VAL A 143 24.11 -31.38 9.88
N GLY A 144 24.76 -30.48 10.61
CA GLY A 144 26.21 -30.50 10.82
C GLY A 144 26.69 -31.63 11.73
N GLU A 145 25.88 -32.02 12.72
CA GLU A 145 26.19 -33.08 13.69
C GLU A 145 25.79 -34.48 13.21
N GLY A 146 24.82 -34.60 12.30
CA GLY A 146 24.24 -35.87 11.87
C GLY A 146 25.02 -36.57 10.75
N TYR A 147 25.74 -37.64 11.10
CA TYR A 147 26.26 -38.60 10.11
C TYR A 147 25.10 -39.50 9.60
N GLY A 148 24.95 -39.64 8.27
CA GLY A 148 23.95 -40.53 7.66
C GLY A 148 22.58 -39.92 7.33
N LEU A 149 22.43 -38.58 7.40
CA LEU A 149 21.19 -37.90 7.05
C LEU A 149 20.82 -38.07 5.56
N THR A 150 19.54 -38.25 5.29
CA THR A 150 19.00 -38.26 3.92
C THR A 150 19.10 -36.86 3.29
N GLN A 151 19.09 -36.79 1.96
CA GLN A 151 19.26 -35.50 1.27
C GLN A 151 18.16 -34.49 1.61
N GLU A 152 16.94 -34.98 1.87
CA GLU A 152 15.83 -34.13 2.31
C GLU A 152 16.06 -33.50 3.69
N GLN A 153 16.75 -34.21 4.59
CA GLN A 153 17.10 -33.70 5.92
C GLN A 153 18.24 -32.66 5.83
N LYS A 154 19.17 -32.84 4.90
CA LYS A 154 20.25 -31.87 4.62
C LYS A 154 19.72 -30.57 4.01
N ASP A 155 18.68 -30.65 3.20
CA ASP A 155 18.06 -29.48 2.56
C ASP A 155 17.09 -28.72 3.47
N LEU A 156 16.79 -29.26 4.66
CA LEU A 156 15.80 -28.72 5.59
C LEU A 156 16.06 -27.27 6.02
N PRO A 157 17.30 -26.87 6.39
CA PRO A 157 17.61 -25.49 6.75
C PRO A 157 17.38 -24.51 5.58
N SER A 158 17.69 -24.96 4.35
CA SER A 158 17.48 -24.18 3.13
C SER A 158 15.99 -24.00 2.84
N LYS A 159 15.19 -25.08 2.94
CA LYS A 159 13.73 -25.02 2.78
C LYS A 159 13.08 -24.10 3.81
N TRP A 160 13.49 -24.18 5.07
CA TRP A 160 12.95 -23.34 6.14
C TRP A 160 13.33 -21.87 5.99
N SER A 161 14.56 -21.59 5.54
CA SER A 161 14.99 -20.23 5.20
C SER A 161 14.16 -19.65 4.05
N PHE A 162 13.92 -20.44 3.01
CA PHE A 162 13.08 -20.02 1.87
C PHE A 162 11.62 -19.75 2.28
N GLY A 163 11.11 -20.46 3.29
CA GLY A 163 9.79 -20.19 3.85
C GLY A 163 9.72 -18.92 4.72
N LEU A 164 10.72 -18.71 5.59
CA LEU A 164 10.67 -17.68 6.64
C LEU A 164 11.33 -16.34 6.28
N TYR A 165 12.33 -16.31 5.39
CA TYR A 165 13.06 -15.08 5.07
C TYR A 165 12.39 -14.14 4.06
N PRO A 166 11.41 -14.57 3.22
CA PRO A 166 10.65 -13.64 2.37
C PRO A 166 9.96 -12.51 3.15
N ILE A 167 9.76 -12.63 4.47
CA ILE A 167 9.29 -11.54 5.33
C ILE A 167 10.16 -10.27 5.21
N MET A 168 11.45 -10.40 4.89
CA MET A 168 12.34 -9.23 4.67
C MET A 168 11.93 -8.42 3.44
N ALA A 169 11.35 -9.06 2.42
CA ALA A 169 10.83 -8.35 1.25
C ALA A 169 9.66 -7.43 1.63
N VAL A 170 8.86 -7.79 2.65
CA VAL A 170 7.80 -6.92 3.20
C VAL A 170 8.42 -5.62 3.73
N THR A 171 9.53 -5.72 4.47
CA THR A 171 10.24 -4.55 4.99
C THR A 171 10.81 -3.71 3.85
N ALA A 172 11.44 -4.32 2.85
CA ALA A 172 11.96 -3.59 1.69
C ALA A 172 10.87 -2.84 0.91
N LEU A 173 9.72 -3.48 0.68
CA LEU A 173 8.56 -2.86 0.03
C LEU A 173 7.97 -1.72 0.88
N SER A 174 7.95 -1.89 2.21
CA SER A 174 7.51 -0.84 3.13
C SER A 174 8.44 0.38 3.13
N ALA A 175 9.76 0.17 3.03
CA ALA A 175 10.74 1.23 2.88
C ALA A 175 10.53 1.99 1.56
N LEU A 176 10.23 1.26 0.47
CA LEU A 176 9.98 1.87 -0.83
C LEU A 176 8.72 2.74 -0.81
N LEU A 177 7.64 2.31 -0.13
CA LEU A 177 6.44 3.13 0.10
C LEU A 177 6.77 4.41 0.87
N LEU A 178 7.56 4.31 1.95
CA LEU A 178 8.00 5.45 2.73
C LEU A 178 8.79 6.46 1.87
N LEU A 179 9.73 5.96 1.05
CA LEU A 179 10.55 6.79 0.16
C LEU A 179 9.69 7.52 -0.87
N LEU A 180 8.77 6.82 -1.54
CA LEU A 180 7.84 7.44 -2.49
C LEU A 180 7.00 8.54 -1.84
N TRP A 181 6.55 8.31 -0.61
CA TRP A 181 5.81 9.31 0.15
C TRP A 181 6.67 10.53 0.53
N LEU A 182 7.91 10.30 1.00
CA LEU A 182 8.87 11.37 1.32
C LEU A 182 9.17 12.24 0.10
N ILE A 183 9.45 11.62 -1.06
CA ILE A 183 9.72 12.34 -2.32
C ILE A 183 8.54 13.23 -2.70
N LYS A 184 7.31 12.69 -2.67
CA LYS A 184 6.10 13.47 -2.96
C LYS A 184 5.90 14.62 -1.97
N ARG A 185 6.15 14.37 -0.68
CA ARG A 185 6.03 15.38 0.37
C ARG A 185 7.03 16.52 0.18
N LEU A 186 8.28 16.19 -0.16
CA LEU A 186 9.33 17.17 -0.46
C LEU A 186 9.00 17.97 -1.72
N ALA A 187 8.57 17.31 -2.80
CA ALA A 187 8.17 17.98 -4.04
C ALA A 187 6.99 18.94 -3.81
N ALA A 188 5.99 18.53 -3.03
CA ALA A 188 4.86 19.39 -2.66
C ALA A 188 5.28 20.60 -1.82
N LYS A 189 6.22 20.42 -0.88
CA LYS A 189 6.77 21.50 -0.08
C LYS A 189 7.52 22.52 -0.96
N ARG A 190 8.34 22.06 -1.90
CA ARG A 190 9.05 22.91 -2.86
C ARG A 190 8.09 23.68 -3.79
N ARG A 191 7.01 23.03 -4.26
CA ARG A 191 5.99 23.71 -5.07
C ARG A 191 5.29 24.84 -4.32
N ARG A 192 4.92 24.62 -3.05
CA ARG A 192 4.31 25.66 -2.20
C ARG A 192 5.24 26.84 -1.96
N GLN A 193 6.54 26.60 -1.78
CA GLN A 193 7.52 27.69 -1.66
C GLN A 193 7.54 28.53 -2.94
N ARG A 194 7.62 27.89 -4.11
CA ARG A 194 7.56 28.61 -5.41
C ARG A 194 6.25 29.40 -5.62
N GLU A 195 5.13 28.88 -5.14
CA GLU A 195 3.84 29.59 -5.21
C GLU A 195 3.78 30.81 -4.28
N LEU A 196 4.45 30.75 -3.12
CA LEU A 196 4.58 31.88 -2.20
C LEU A 196 5.54 32.94 -2.76
N ASP A 197 6.67 32.50 -3.32
CA ASP A 197 7.70 33.39 -3.87
C ASP A 197 7.22 34.10 -5.16
N ASN A 198 6.35 33.45 -5.94
CA ASN A 198 5.74 34.00 -7.16
C ASN A 198 4.32 34.54 -6.95
N ALA A 199 3.80 34.54 -5.72
CA ALA A 199 2.51 35.16 -5.46
C ALA A 199 2.65 36.66 -5.74
N PRO A 200 1.79 37.26 -6.58
CA PRO A 200 1.82 38.70 -6.78
C PRO A 200 1.63 39.35 -5.41
N VAL A 201 2.60 40.18 -5.01
CA VAL A 201 2.51 41.00 -3.81
C VAL A 201 1.16 41.70 -3.92
N LYS A 202 0.24 41.44 -2.99
CA LYS A 202 -0.96 42.28 -2.88
C LYS A 202 -0.41 43.69 -2.69
N SER A 203 -0.49 44.51 -3.74
CA SER A 203 -0.08 45.90 -3.68
C SER A 203 -0.86 46.51 -2.53
N ILE A 204 -0.14 46.87 -1.47
CA ILE A 204 -0.62 47.75 -0.41
C ILE A 204 -0.71 49.11 -1.09
N VAL A 205 -1.79 49.31 -1.84
CA VAL A 205 -2.23 50.61 -2.31
C VAL A 205 -3.65 50.72 -1.79
N ASP A 206 -3.72 51.04 -0.50
CA ASP A 206 -4.76 51.91 0.05
C ASP A 206 -4.13 53.30 0.18
#